data_AF-A0A920NDA3-F1
#
_entry.id   AF-A0A920NDA3-F1
#
_cell.length_a   1.000
_cell.length_b   1.000
_cell.length_c   1.000
_cell.angle_alpha   90.00
_cell.angle_beta   90.00
_cell.angle_gamma   90.00
#
_symmetry.space_group_name_H-M   'P 1'
#
loop_
_entity.id
_entity.type
_entity.pdbx_description
1 polymer ?
#
loop_
_entity_poly.entity_id
_entity_poly.type
_entity_poly.pdbx_seq_one_letter_code
_entity_poly.pdbx_strand_id
1 'polypeptide(L)'
;MVKKGHGEFKPISWDDALDEVFQCLHKNHSTAGSESVWPYFYAGTMGLLQRDGINRLRHAMKYSGQHSTICVTLVRAGWHAGVGAFRGPDPREMADSDLKVSWGGNPASTQVNAMTHIQKARKSRNAKLVVVLPIPDSNCPSG
;
A
#
# COMPACT_ATOMS: atom_id res chain seq x y z
N MET A 1 21.90 11.35 21.02
CA MET A 1 21.66 11.32 19.55
C MET A 1 22.25 12.55 18.87
N VAL A 2 22.75 12.42 17.65
CA VAL A 2 23.16 13.56 16.80
C VAL A 2 21.91 14.27 16.26
N LYS A 3 22.00 15.60 16.06
CA LYS A 3 20.97 16.41 15.45
C LYS A 3 20.55 15.83 14.09
N LYS A 4 19.24 15.67 13.87
CA LYS A 4 18.66 15.11 12.64
C LYS A 4 19.21 15.84 11.40
N GLY A 5 19.60 15.08 10.38
CA GLY A 5 20.02 15.63 9.07
C GLY A 5 21.51 15.88 8.90
N HIS A 6 22.35 15.65 9.91
CA HIS A 6 23.80 15.88 9.82
C HIS A 6 24.62 14.69 9.31
N GLY A 7 24.01 13.53 9.05
CA GLY A 7 24.69 12.36 8.47
C GLY A 7 25.68 11.63 9.41
N GLU A 8 25.91 12.13 10.61
CA GLU A 8 26.80 11.52 11.62
C GLU A 8 26.07 10.42 12.40
N PHE A 9 25.88 9.25 11.77
CA PHE A 9 25.32 8.09 12.45
C PHE A 9 26.38 7.42 13.33
N LYS A 10 25.97 7.00 14.53
CA LYS A 10 26.80 6.21 15.45
C LYS A 10 26.19 4.82 15.63
N PRO A 11 26.99 3.75 15.66
CA PRO A 11 26.51 2.42 16.02
C PRO A 11 25.92 2.43 17.43
N ILE A 12 24.86 1.64 17.62
CA ILE A 12 24.16 1.42 18.89
C ILE A 12 23.69 -0.04 18.93
N SER A 13 23.56 -0.63 20.12
CA SER A 13 23.00 -1.97 20.25
C SER A 13 21.49 -1.98 19.97
N TRP A 14 20.92 -3.16 19.72
CA TRP A 14 19.47 -3.29 19.56
C TRP A 14 18.71 -2.94 20.84
N ASP A 15 19.23 -3.36 22.00
CA ASP A 15 18.58 -3.10 23.29
C ASP A 15 18.53 -1.60 23.57
N ASP A 16 19.66 -0.89 23.41
CA ASP A 16 19.72 0.56 23.61
C ASP A 16 18.81 1.31 22.61
N ALA A 17 18.72 0.84 21.37
CA ALA A 17 17.85 1.45 20.36
C ALA A 17 16.36 1.29 20.71
N LEU A 18 15.96 0.11 21.19
CA LEU A 18 14.59 -0.15 21.63
C LEU A 18 14.22 0.66 22.88
N ASP A 19 15.14 0.75 23.85
CA ASP A 19 14.95 1.55 25.05
C ASP A 19 14.80 3.04 24.73
N GLU A 20 15.64 3.59 23.85
CA GLU A 20 15.53 5.00 23.42
C GLU A 20 14.16 5.28 22.76
N VAL A 21 13.69 4.39 21.89
CA VAL A 21 12.38 4.50 21.24
C VAL A 21 11.26 4.40 22.28
N PHE A 22 11.32 3.43 23.18
CA PHE A 22 10.33 3.25 24.24
C PHE A 22 10.25 4.48 25.14
N GLN A 23 11.40 4.99 25.62
CA GLN A 23 11.45 6.17 26.48
C GLN A 23 10.84 7.39 25.80
N CYS A 24 11.13 7.60 24.52
CA CYS A 24 10.55 8.69 23.74
C CYS A 24 9.02 8.55 23.63
N LEU A 25 8.52 7.37 23.27
CA LEU A 25 7.09 7.11 23.17
C LEU A 25 6.39 7.26 24.52
N HIS A 26 6.96 6.69 25.58
CA HIS A 26 6.40 6.71 26.93
C HIS A 26 6.37 8.12 27.51
N LYS A 27 7.43 8.92 27.29
CA LYS A 27 7.46 10.33 27.67
C LYS A 27 6.31 11.10 27.01
N ASN A 28 6.20 11.02 25.68
CA ASN A 28 5.14 11.72 24.94
C ASN A 28 3.75 11.28 25.39
N HIS A 29 3.55 9.96 25.53
CA HIS A 29 2.30 9.39 26.05
C HIS A 29 1.94 9.98 27.42
N SER A 30 2.90 10.06 28.34
CA SER A 30 2.67 10.49 29.71
C SER A 30 2.47 12.01 29.83
N THR A 31 3.14 12.81 29.00
CA THR A 31 3.10 14.28 29.10
C THR A 31 2.03 14.93 28.22
N ALA A 32 1.74 14.35 27.05
CA ALA A 32 0.85 14.92 26.04
C ALA A 32 -0.36 14.03 25.71
N GLY A 33 -0.49 12.88 26.40
CA GLY A 33 -1.56 11.92 26.19
C GLY A 33 -1.23 10.89 25.10
N SER A 34 -1.98 9.79 25.06
CA SER A 34 -1.72 8.69 24.14
C SER A 34 -1.85 9.07 22.66
N GLU A 35 -2.72 10.03 22.34
CA GLU A 35 -2.96 10.50 20.97
C GLU A 35 -1.80 11.33 20.40
N SER A 36 -0.86 11.78 21.23
CA SER A 36 0.33 12.50 20.75
C SER A 36 1.28 11.60 19.94
N VAL A 37 1.14 10.28 20.08
CA VAL A 37 1.89 9.29 19.30
C VAL A 37 1.06 8.89 18.08
N TRP A 38 1.59 9.14 16.89
CA TRP A 38 0.94 8.82 15.62
C TRP A 38 1.81 7.89 14.76
N PRO A 39 1.53 6.56 14.75
CA PRO A 39 2.24 5.62 13.90
C PRO A 39 1.91 5.88 12.42
N TYR A 40 2.93 6.21 11.62
CA TYR A 40 2.80 6.41 10.18
C TYR A 40 3.31 5.18 9.42
N PHE A 41 2.43 4.46 8.74
CA PHE A 41 2.72 3.26 7.96
C PHE A 41 1.73 3.10 6.80
N TYR A 42 2.20 2.72 5.61
CA TYR A 42 1.32 2.50 4.46
C TYR A 42 1.92 1.52 3.45
N ALA A 43 1.24 0.39 3.25
CA ALA A 43 1.34 -0.54 2.11
C ALA A 43 2.74 -0.88 1.52
N GLY A 44 3.83 -0.77 2.28
CA GLY A 44 5.18 -1.11 1.81
C GLY A 44 5.37 -2.62 1.60
N THR A 45 5.39 -3.39 2.69
CA THR A 45 5.32 -4.86 2.61
C THR A 45 3.89 -5.28 2.97
N MET A 46 3.17 -5.85 2.02
CA MET A 46 1.74 -6.20 2.17
C MET A 46 1.50 -7.58 2.84
N GLY A 47 2.52 -8.20 3.44
CA GLY A 47 2.33 -9.40 4.24
C GLY A 47 1.45 -9.11 5.47
N LEU A 48 0.63 -10.07 5.90
CA LEU A 48 -0.37 -9.87 6.96
C LEU A 48 0.27 -9.31 8.25
N LEU A 49 1.40 -9.88 8.67
CA LEU A 49 2.10 -9.43 9.86
C LEU A 49 2.75 -8.06 9.67
N GLN A 50 3.45 -7.86 8.56
CA GLN A 50 4.20 -6.62 8.29
C GLN A 50 3.26 -5.42 8.10
N ARG A 51 2.09 -5.64 7.49
CA ARG A 51 1.09 -4.60 7.24
C ARG A 51 0.30 -4.26 8.50
N ASP A 52 -0.20 -5.29 9.20
CA ASP A 52 -1.22 -5.08 10.24
C ASP A 52 -0.69 -5.21 11.67
N GLY A 53 0.52 -5.77 11.86
CA GLY A 53 1.09 -6.04 13.19
C GLY A 53 1.24 -4.81 14.08
N ILE A 54 1.52 -3.64 13.50
CA ILE A 54 1.63 -2.37 14.23
C ILE A 54 0.32 -1.97 14.94
N ASN A 55 -0.83 -2.44 14.44
CA ASN A 55 -2.12 -2.14 15.06
C ASN A 55 -2.23 -2.73 16.47
N ARG A 56 -1.54 -3.84 16.78
CA ARG A 56 -1.54 -4.41 18.13
C ARG A 56 -0.99 -3.41 19.14
N LEU A 57 0.17 -2.83 18.84
CA LEU A 57 0.80 -1.80 19.69
C LEU A 57 -0.09 -0.56 19.78
N ARG A 58 -0.59 -0.08 18.63
CA ARG A 58 -1.46 1.10 18.56
C ARG A 58 -2.70 0.95 19.45
N HIS A 59 -3.39 -0.19 19.37
CA HIS A 59 -4.58 -0.46 20.16
C HIS A 59 -4.28 -0.65 21.65
N ALA A 60 -3.23 -1.42 21.98
CA ALA A 60 -2.83 -1.64 23.37
C ALA A 60 -2.47 -0.33 24.08
N MET A 61 -1.79 0.58 23.37
CA MET A 61 -1.33 1.86 23.90
C MET A 61 -2.31 3.02 23.68
N LYS A 62 -3.45 2.79 23.00
CA LYS A 62 -4.43 3.83 22.62
C LYS A 62 -3.81 5.01 21.83
N TYR A 63 -2.86 4.70 20.95
CA TYR A 63 -2.23 5.68 20.07
C TYR A 63 -3.14 6.10 18.91
N SER A 64 -2.85 7.27 18.34
CA SER A 64 -3.65 7.85 17.26
C SER A 64 -3.75 6.94 16.03
N GLY A 65 -4.94 6.90 15.44
CA GLY A 65 -5.20 6.18 14.20
C GLY A 65 -4.66 6.91 12.97
N GLN A 66 -4.05 6.18 12.05
CA GLN A 66 -3.81 6.69 10.71
C GLN A 66 -5.01 6.35 9.83
N HIS A 67 -5.67 7.38 9.28
CA HIS A 67 -6.61 7.15 8.19
C HIS A 67 -5.78 6.88 6.92
N SER A 68 -5.78 5.62 6.45
CA SER A 68 -4.94 5.14 5.34
C SER A 68 -5.45 5.65 3.99
N THR A 69 -5.34 6.95 3.75
CA THR A 69 -5.94 7.63 2.61
C THR A 69 -5.14 7.51 1.33
N ILE A 70 -3.86 7.10 1.41
CA ILE A 70 -2.82 7.35 0.39
C ILE A 70 -3.26 6.93 -1.01
N CYS A 71 -3.03 5.77 -1.60
CA CYS A 71 -3.44 5.56 -3.02
C CYS A 71 -4.91 5.11 -3.20
N VAL A 72 -5.79 5.27 -2.19
CA VAL A 72 -7.06 4.51 -2.10
C VAL A 72 -8.32 5.34 -1.90
N THR A 73 -8.24 6.59 -1.45
CA THR A 73 -9.44 7.37 -1.07
C THR A 73 -10.40 7.56 -2.23
N LEU A 74 -9.88 7.97 -3.40
CA LEU A 74 -10.67 8.20 -4.60
C LEU A 74 -11.41 6.93 -5.05
N VAL A 75 -10.67 5.83 -5.18
CA VAL A 75 -11.23 4.54 -5.63
C VAL A 75 -12.27 4.04 -4.64
N ARG A 76 -11.99 4.15 -3.34
CA ARG A 76 -12.94 3.72 -2.29
C ARG A 76 -14.24 4.51 -2.36
N ALA A 77 -14.19 5.84 -2.46
CA ALA A 77 -15.38 6.67 -2.56
C ALA A 77 -16.20 6.35 -3.82
N GLY A 78 -15.55 6.29 -4.98
CA GLY A 78 -16.23 5.97 -6.26
C GLY A 78 -16.88 4.59 -6.26
N TRP A 79 -16.20 3.57 -5.71
CA TRP A 79 -16.74 2.22 -5.66
C TRP A 79 -17.93 2.09 -4.70
N HIS A 80 -17.89 2.77 -3.55
CA HIS A 80 -19.05 2.80 -2.65
C HIS A 80 -20.24 3.51 -3.30
N ALA A 81 -20.01 4.63 -3.98
CA ALA A 81 -21.07 5.37 -4.67
C ALA A 81 -21.68 4.56 -5.83
N GLY A 82 -20.85 3.85 -6.62
CA GLY A 82 -21.30 3.11 -7.80
C GLY A 82 -21.81 1.69 -7.54
N VAL A 83 -21.22 0.98 -6.57
CA VAL A 83 -21.44 -0.46 -6.34
C VAL A 83 -22.04 -0.75 -4.94
N GLY A 84 -22.12 0.26 -4.07
CA GLY A 84 -22.65 0.15 -2.70
C GLY A 84 -21.70 -0.50 -1.70
N ALA A 85 -20.67 -1.22 -2.15
CA ALA A 85 -19.67 -1.86 -1.30
C ALA A 85 -18.33 -2.03 -2.03
N PHE A 86 -17.22 -1.92 -1.31
CA PHE A 86 -15.86 -2.15 -1.84
C PHE A 86 -15.55 -3.64 -2.01
N ARG A 87 -16.19 -4.27 -3.00
CA ARG A 87 -16.03 -5.69 -3.36
C ARG A 87 -15.88 -5.85 -4.88
N GLY A 88 -15.21 -6.91 -5.29
CA GLY A 88 -14.99 -7.24 -6.69
C GLY A 88 -14.80 -8.74 -6.90
N PRO A 89 -14.74 -9.19 -8.15
CA PRO A 89 -14.47 -10.58 -8.50
C PRO A 89 -13.06 -10.99 -8.09
N ASP A 90 -12.80 -12.30 -8.06
CA ASP A 90 -11.45 -12.79 -7.83
C ASP A 90 -10.52 -12.29 -8.94
N PRO A 91 -9.37 -11.66 -8.64
CA PRO A 91 -8.44 -11.18 -9.65
C PRO A 91 -7.99 -12.25 -10.66
N ARG A 92 -8.03 -13.53 -10.29
CA ARG A 92 -7.67 -14.66 -11.15
C ARG A 92 -8.66 -14.86 -12.31
N GLU A 93 -9.92 -14.49 -12.13
CA GLU A 93 -10.98 -14.52 -13.15
C GLU A 93 -10.71 -13.53 -14.30
N MET A 94 -9.75 -12.60 -14.13
CA MET A 94 -9.28 -11.74 -15.22
C MET A 94 -8.82 -12.55 -16.44
N ALA A 95 -8.35 -13.79 -16.24
CA ALA A 95 -7.96 -14.69 -17.31
C ALA A 95 -9.13 -15.12 -18.22
N ASP A 96 -10.37 -15.05 -17.73
CA ASP A 96 -11.56 -15.54 -18.42
C ASP A 96 -12.32 -14.44 -19.18
N SER A 97 -11.94 -13.18 -18.99
CA SER A 97 -12.54 -12.06 -19.74
C SER A 97 -12.07 -11.99 -21.20
N ASP A 98 -12.97 -11.69 -22.14
CA ASP A 98 -12.66 -11.53 -23.56
C ASP A 98 -12.16 -10.09 -23.89
N LEU A 99 -12.39 -9.13 -22.99
CA LEU A 99 -11.89 -7.75 -23.10
C LEU A 99 -11.32 -7.28 -21.75
N LYS A 100 -10.15 -6.65 -21.81
CA LYS A 100 -9.47 -6.06 -20.65
C LYS A 100 -9.19 -4.59 -20.93
N VAL A 101 -9.57 -3.72 -20.00
CA VAL A 101 -9.30 -2.28 -20.08
C VAL A 101 -8.39 -1.89 -18.91
N SER A 102 -7.20 -1.41 -19.23
CA SER A 102 -6.27 -0.80 -18.27
C SER A 102 -6.41 0.72 -18.37
N TRP A 103 -7.13 1.33 -17.44
CA TRP A 103 -7.38 2.77 -17.45
C TRP A 103 -6.65 3.45 -16.29
N GLY A 104 -5.76 4.39 -16.60
CA GLY A 104 -5.05 5.18 -15.59
C GLY A 104 -3.98 4.38 -14.82
N GLY A 105 -3.69 3.14 -15.25
CA GLY A 105 -2.68 2.28 -14.64
C GLY A 105 -1.79 1.61 -15.69
N ASN A 106 -0.54 1.36 -15.31
CA ASN A 106 0.42 0.57 -16.08
C ASN A 106 0.70 -0.76 -15.35
N PRO A 107 -0.04 -1.84 -15.64
CA PRO A 107 0.16 -3.13 -14.99
C PRO A 107 1.49 -3.79 -15.36
N ALA A 108 2.09 -3.47 -16.51
CA ALA A 108 3.43 -3.95 -16.87
C ALA A 108 4.52 -3.43 -15.91
N SER A 109 4.33 -2.24 -15.37
CA SER A 109 5.31 -1.60 -14.46
C SER A 109 4.97 -1.79 -12.98
N THR A 110 3.68 -1.78 -12.61
CA THR A 110 3.25 -1.70 -11.20
C THR A 110 2.51 -2.94 -10.70
N GLN A 111 2.05 -3.81 -11.60
CA GLN A 111 1.23 -4.99 -11.27
C GLN A 111 1.63 -6.18 -12.13
N VAL A 112 2.91 -6.54 -12.11
CA VAL A 112 3.48 -7.63 -12.93
C VAL A 112 2.73 -8.95 -12.76
N ASN A 113 2.20 -9.22 -11.56
CA ASN A 113 1.37 -10.40 -11.28
C ASN A 113 0.06 -10.39 -12.09
N ALA A 114 -0.57 -9.23 -12.24
CA ALA A 114 -1.78 -9.09 -13.05
C ALA A 114 -1.51 -9.33 -14.55
N MET A 115 -0.32 -8.95 -15.04
CA MET A 115 0.07 -9.19 -16.43
C MET A 115 0.08 -10.67 -16.78
N THR A 116 0.41 -11.58 -15.86
CA THR A 116 0.32 -13.03 -16.09
C THR A 116 -1.10 -13.45 -16.49
N HIS A 117 -2.11 -12.96 -15.79
CA HIS A 117 -3.53 -13.25 -16.09
C HIS A 117 -3.98 -12.59 -17.40
N ILE A 118 -3.53 -11.36 -17.65
CA ILE A 118 -3.81 -10.63 -18.90
C ILE A 118 -3.24 -11.41 -20.10
N GLN A 119 -1.98 -11.82 -20.05
CA GLN A 119 -1.33 -12.55 -21.14
C GLN A 119 -1.91 -13.94 -21.33
N LYS A 120 -2.29 -14.65 -20.24
CA LYS A 120 -2.98 -15.94 -20.34
C LYS A 120 -4.24 -15.81 -21.19
N ALA A 121 -5.10 -14.83 -20.90
CA ALA A 121 -6.33 -14.64 -21.66
C ALA A 121 -6.09 -14.25 -23.12
N ARG A 122 -5.09 -13.40 -23.39
CA ARG A 122 -4.72 -13.03 -24.77
C ARG A 122 -4.33 -14.28 -25.58
N LYS A 123 -3.54 -15.17 -24.97
CA LYS A 123 -3.06 -16.40 -25.63
C LYS A 123 -4.14 -17.48 -25.76
N SER A 124 -4.92 -17.71 -24.72
CA SER A 124 -5.88 -18.83 -24.68
C SER A 124 -7.26 -18.49 -25.26
N ARG A 125 -7.64 -17.21 -25.29
CA ARG A 125 -8.99 -16.76 -25.69
C ARG A 125 -8.97 -15.67 -26.77
N ASN A 126 -7.80 -15.27 -27.25
CA ASN A 126 -7.67 -14.12 -28.15
C ASN A 126 -8.26 -12.81 -27.56
N ALA A 127 -8.23 -12.68 -26.22
CA ALA A 127 -8.80 -11.53 -25.54
C ALA A 127 -8.09 -10.22 -25.94
N LYS A 128 -8.83 -9.11 -26.02
CA LYS A 128 -8.27 -7.79 -26.33
C LYS A 128 -7.81 -7.09 -25.06
N LEU A 129 -6.71 -6.33 -25.16
CA LEU A 129 -6.23 -5.42 -24.12
C LEU A 129 -6.28 -3.99 -24.66
N VAL A 130 -7.01 -3.13 -23.99
CA VAL A 130 -7.09 -1.68 -24.26
C VAL A 130 -6.38 -0.96 -23.13
N VAL A 131 -5.50 -0.02 -23.46
CA VAL A 131 -4.76 0.79 -22.49
C VAL A 131 -5.14 2.26 -22.68
N VAL A 132 -5.61 2.90 -21.61
CA VAL A 132 -5.96 4.33 -21.58
C VAL A 132 -5.03 5.01 -20.58
N LEU A 133 -3.99 5.64 -21.11
CA LEU A 133 -2.98 6.37 -20.34
C LEU A 133 -2.66 7.72 -21.02
N PRO A 134 -2.41 8.79 -20.25
CA PRO A 134 -2.08 10.10 -20.81
C PRO A 134 -0.65 10.17 -21.36
N ILE A 135 0.22 9.24 -20.96
CA ILE A 135 1.61 9.13 -21.43
C ILE A 135 1.78 7.86 -22.28
N PRO A 136 2.55 7.92 -23.38
CA PRO A 136 2.91 6.73 -24.14
C PRO A 136 3.67 5.74 -23.24
N ASP A 137 3.20 4.51 -23.18
CA ASP A 137 3.87 3.43 -22.45
C ASP A 137 4.77 2.65 -23.41
N SER A 138 6.09 2.72 -23.22
CA SER A 138 7.08 1.96 -24.01
C SER A 138 6.93 0.44 -23.85
N ASN A 139 6.27 -0.01 -22.78
CA ASN A 139 5.99 -1.41 -22.50
C ASN A 139 4.62 -1.86 -23.02
N CYS A 140 3.84 -0.96 -23.65
CA CYS A 140 2.61 -1.33 -24.31
C CYS A 140 2.95 -2.15 -25.55
N PRO A 141 2.51 -3.42 -25.66
CA PRO A 141 2.68 -4.18 -26.88
C PRO A 141 1.98 -3.43 -28.02
N SER A 142 2.70 -3.02 -29.05
CA SER A 142 2.08 -2.59 -30.30
C SER A 142 1.20 -3.75 -30.78
N GLY A 143 -0.08 -3.46 -30.94
CA GLY A 143 -1.11 -4.41 -31.36
C GLY A 143 -0.77 -5.11 -32.66
#